data_AF-A0A379WJR7-F1
#
_entry.id   AF-A0A379WJR7-F1
#
_cell.length_a   1.000
_cell.length_b   1.000
_cell.length_c   1.000
_cell.angle_alpha   90.00
_cell.angle_beta   90.00
_cell.angle_gamma   90.00
#
_symmetry.space_group_name_H-M   'P 1'
#
loop_
_entity.id
_entity.type
_entity.pdbx_description
1 polymer ?
#
loop_
_entity_poly.entity_id
_entity_poly.type
_entity_poly.pdbx_seq_one_letter_code
_entity_poly.pdbx_strand_id
1 'polypeptide(L)'
;MVMDLTPTVLILTPVLLPLVKEANIDPIYFGVMFIINCSIGLITPPVGNVLNVISGVAKLKFDDAVRGVFPYVVVLMSLLVLFIFIPELIITPLKWIN
;
A
#
# COMPACT_ATOMS: atom_id res chain seq x y z
N MET A 1 3.61 12.71 13.49
CA MET A 1 3.71 13.18 12.10
C MET A 1 3.80 11.93 11.24
N VAL A 2 2.65 11.37 10.87
CA VAL A 2 2.62 10.18 10.03
C VAL A 2 2.91 10.65 8.61
N MET A 3 3.98 10.13 8.01
CA MET A 3 4.39 10.53 6.68
C MET A 3 3.35 9.98 5.69
N ASP A 4 2.70 10.87 4.91
CA ASP A 4 1.76 10.45 3.88
C ASP A 4 2.42 9.56 2.80
N LEU A 5 1.61 8.88 2.01
CA LEU A 5 2.09 7.95 0.96
C LEU A 5 3.06 8.62 -0.01
N THR A 6 2.79 9.86 -0.42
CA THR A 6 3.58 10.59 -1.43
C THR A 6 5.03 10.82 -1.00
N PRO A 7 5.33 11.45 0.15
CA PRO A 7 6.71 11.61 0.61
C PRO A 7 7.40 10.27 0.92
N THR A 8 6.66 9.27 1.42
CA THR A 8 7.21 7.93 1.71
C THR A 8 7.73 7.27 0.44
N VAL A 9 6.93 7.24 -0.62
CA VAL A 9 7.32 6.69 -1.92
C VAL A 9 8.46 7.49 -2.54
N LEU A 10 8.36 8.82 -2.58
CA LEU A 10 9.39 9.68 -3.19
C LEU A 10 10.78 9.55 -2.54
N ILE A 11 10.85 9.31 -1.23
CA ILE A 11 12.11 9.15 -0.50
C ILE A 11 12.61 7.69 -0.59
N LEU A 12 11.73 6.71 -0.36
CA LEU A 12 12.15 5.30 -0.30
C LEU A 12 12.39 4.67 -1.67
N THR A 13 11.70 5.12 -2.72
CA THR A 13 11.92 4.61 -4.09
C THR A 13 13.37 4.74 -4.54
N PRO A 14 14.02 5.93 -4.57
CA PRO A 14 15.41 6.05 -5.01
C PRO A 14 16.40 5.35 -4.06
N VAL A 15 16.06 5.21 -2.78
CA VAL A 15 16.87 4.49 -1.78
C VAL A 15 16.82 2.97 -1.99
N LEU A 16 15.66 2.43 -2.35
CA LEU A 16 15.44 1.00 -2.55
C LEU A 16 15.71 0.55 -4.00
N LEU A 17 15.69 1.47 -4.98
CA LEU A 17 16.00 1.19 -6.39
C LEU A 17 17.34 0.46 -6.62
N PRO A 18 18.48 0.86 -6.02
CA PRO A 18 19.74 0.14 -6.21
C PRO A 18 19.66 -1.30 -5.70
N LEU A 19 19.00 -1.50 -4.55
CA LEU A 19 18.83 -2.82 -3.92
C LEU A 19 17.95 -3.75 -4.77
N VAL A 20 16.90 -3.20 -5.38
CA VAL A 20 15.99 -3.90 -6.30
C VAL A 20 16.69 -4.30 -7.59
N LYS A 21 17.53 -3.43 -8.13
CA LYS A 21 18.35 -3.71 -9.32
C LYS A 21 19.40 -4.79 -9.03
N GLU A 22 20.05 -4.77 -7.87
CA GLU A 22 20.97 -5.83 -7.44
C GLU A 22 20.26 -7.16 -7.22
N ALA A 23 19.02 -7.12 -6.69
CA ALA A 23 18.20 -8.31 -6.47
C ALA A 23 17.55 -8.89 -7.75
N ASN A 24 17.80 -8.33 -8.94
CA ASN A 24 17.15 -8.71 -10.21
C ASN A 24 15.60 -8.66 -10.17
N ILE A 25 15.03 -7.81 -9.32
CA ILE A 25 13.58 -7.63 -9.23
C ILE A 25 13.19 -6.50 -10.19
N ASP A 26 12.07 -6.68 -10.91
CA ASP A 26 11.54 -5.63 -11.79
C ASP A 26 11.18 -4.38 -10.95
N PRO A 27 11.74 -3.19 -11.25
CA PRO A 27 11.51 -1.97 -10.48
C PRO A 27 10.04 -1.56 -10.42
N ILE A 28 9.27 -1.92 -11.45
CA ILE A 28 7.87 -1.55 -11.58
C ILE A 28 7.01 -2.46 -10.70
N TYR A 29 7.29 -3.77 -10.73
CA TYR A 29 6.68 -4.72 -9.79
C TYR A 29 6.95 -4.29 -8.34
N PHE A 30 8.19 -3.92 -8.03
CA PHE A 30 8.55 -3.42 -6.71
C PHE A 30 7.78 -2.14 -6.36
N GLY A 31 7.72 -1.15 -7.26
CA GLY A 31 7.00 0.10 -7.02
C GLY A 31 5.51 -0.10 -6.75
N VAL A 32 4.85 -0.96 -7.53
CA VAL A 32 3.42 -1.26 -7.34
C VAL A 32 3.20 -1.99 -6.02
N MET A 33 4.00 -3.01 -5.71
CA MET A 33 3.91 -3.73 -4.44
C MET A 33 4.17 -2.80 -3.25
N PHE A 34 5.11 -1.86 -3.38
CA PHE A 34 5.43 -0.87 -2.36
C PHE A 34 4.28 0.10 -2.11
N ILE A 35 3.67 0.63 -3.18
CA ILE A 35 2.49 1.51 -3.10
C ILE A 35 1.32 0.78 -2.44
N ILE A 36 1.02 -0.46 -2.85
CA ILE A 36 -0.07 -1.27 -2.27
C ILE A 36 0.18 -1.50 -0.77
N ASN A 37 1.39 -1.89 -0.38
CA ASN A 37 1.75 -2.07 1.03
C ASN A 37 1.60 -0.77 1.83
N CYS A 38 2.05 0.36 1.29
CA CYS A 38 1.84 1.67 1.91
C CYS A 38 0.35 2.01 2.06
N SER A 39 -0.46 1.79 1.03
CA SER A 39 -1.91 2.01 1.09
C SER A 39 -2.58 1.15 2.16
N ILE A 40 -2.20 -0.12 2.28
CA ILE A 40 -2.69 -1.01 3.34
C ILE A 40 -2.23 -0.50 4.72
N GLY A 41 -0.97 -0.05 4.84
CA GLY A 41 -0.43 0.53 6.06
C GLY A 41 -1.23 1.75 6.54
N LEU A 42 -1.65 2.64 5.63
CA LEU A 42 -2.46 3.82 5.96
C LEU A 42 -3.86 3.49 6.48
N ILE A 43 -4.40 2.34 6.09
CA ILE A 43 -5.72 1.83 6.46
C ILE A 43 -5.64 0.96 7.72
N THR A 44 -4.52 0.30 7.97
CA THR A 44 -4.36 -0.58 9.13
C THR A 44 -4.10 0.29 10.37
N PRO A 45 -4.75 0.02 11.52
CA PRO A 45 -4.64 0.82 12.74
C PRO A 45 -3.24 1.17 13.29
N PRO A 46 -2.14 0.39 13.11
CA PRO A 46 -0.83 0.80 13.63
C PRO A 46 -0.31 2.12 13.06
N VAL A 47 -0.77 2.53 11.87
CA VAL A 47 -0.45 3.85 11.27
C VAL A 47 -1.72 4.66 11.06
N GLY A 48 -2.79 4.04 10.52
CA GLY A 48 -4.19 4.47 10.63
C GLY A 48 -4.49 5.91 10.21
N ASN A 49 -3.62 6.56 9.41
CA ASN A 49 -3.72 7.98 9.11
C ASN A 49 -5.06 8.32 8.45
N VAL A 50 -5.47 7.47 7.51
CA VAL A 50 -6.74 7.63 6.78
C VAL A 50 -7.91 7.43 7.75
N LEU A 51 -7.85 6.43 8.64
CA LEU A 51 -8.89 6.24 9.67
C LEU A 51 -8.96 7.40 10.66
N ASN A 52 -7.83 8.01 11.00
CA ASN A 52 -7.76 9.16 11.89
C ASN A 52 -8.41 10.40 11.26
N VAL A 53 -8.14 10.65 9.97
CA VAL A 53 -8.77 11.75 9.21
C VAL A 53 -10.28 11.51 9.07
N ILE A 54 -10.71 10.29 8.73
CA ILE A 54 -12.14 9.97 8.56
C ILE A 54 -12.87 10.04 9.91
N SER A 55 -12.27 9.54 11.00
CA SER A 55 -12.82 9.66 12.36
C SER A 55 -13.02 11.12 12.76
N GLY A 56 -12.08 12.00 12.41
CA GLY A 56 -12.20 13.45 12.62
C GLY A 56 -13.30 14.11 11.80
N VAL A 57 -13.45 13.75 10.52
CA VAL A 57 -14.48 14.31 9.62
C VAL A 57 -15.88 13.76 9.93
N ALA A 58 -15.99 12.45 10.20
CA ALA A 58 -17.25 11.76 10.46
C ALA A 58 -17.70 11.83 11.93
N LYS A 59 -16.86 12.35 12.84
CA LYS A 59 -17.08 12.37 14.31
C LYS A 59 -17.39 10.99 14.92
N LEU A 60 -16.84 9.94 14.32
CA LEU A 60 -16.96 8.56 14.80
C LEU A 60 -15.78 8.23 15.72
N LYS A 61 -15.97 7.33 16.68
CA LYS A 61 -14.85 6.84 17.51
C LYS A 61 -13.89 6.03 16.64
N PHE A 62 -12.59 6.17 16.90
CA PHE A 62 -11.54 5.46 16.17
C PHE A 62 -11.78 3.93 16.16
N ASP A 63 -12.27 3.37 17.27
CA ASP A 63 -12.61 1.94 17.40
C ASP A 63 -13.71 1.48 16.43
N ASP A 64 -14.76 2.31 16.25
CA ASP A 64 -15.86 2.03 15.31
C ASP A 64 -15.38 2.08 13.86
N ALA A 65 -14.51 3.04 13.54
CA ALA A 65 -13.88 3.14 12.22
C ALA A 65 -12.98 1.94 11.92
N VAL A 66 -12.17 1.50 12.90
CA VAL A 66 -11.30 0.32 12.76
C VAL A 66 -12.12 -0.95 12.53
N ARG A 67 -13.20 -1.14 13.30
CA ARG A 67 -14.12 -2.29 13.10
C ARG A 67 -14.79 -2.27 11.73
N GLY A 68 -15.23 -1.11 11.27
CA GLY A 68 -15.86 -0.98 9.95
C GLY A 68 -14.89 -1.28 8.80
N VAL A 69 -13.61 -0.97 8.96
CA VAL A 69 -12.59 -1.12 7.91
C VAL A 69 -11.88 -2.48 7.97
N PHE A 70 -11.97 -3.19 9.09
CA PHE A 70 -11.44 -4.55 9.27
C PHE A 70 -11.77 -5.53 8.12
N PRO A 71 -13.02 -5.67 7.64
CA PRO A 71 -13.31 -6.53 6.49
C PRO A 71 -12.56 -6.09 5.22
N TYR A 72 -12.38 -4.79 5.02
CA TYR A 72 -11.62 -4.26 3.88
C TYR A 72 -10.14 -4.59 3.97
N VAL A 73 -9.55 -4.52 5.17
CA VAL A 73 -8.15 -4.92 5.41
C VAL A 73 -7.94 -6.39 5.06
N VAL A 74 -8.88 -7.26 5.39
CA VAL A 74 -8.81 -8.70 5.05
C VAL A 74 -8.83 -8.92 3.53
N VAL A 75 -9.67 -8.19 2.80
CA VAL A 75 -9.70 -8.24 1.33
C VAL A 75 -8.40 -7.72 0.72
N LEU A 76 -7.85 -6.64 1.26
CA LEU A 76 -6.58 -6.09 0.78
C LEU A 76 -5.39 -7.00 1.07
N MET A 77 -5.37 -7.66 2.23
CA MET A 77 -4.35 -8.66 2.57
C MET A 77 -4.43 -9.89 1.65
N SER A 78 -5.63 -10.35 1.32
CA SER A 78 -5.81 -11.46 0.38
C SER A 78 -5.44 -11.08 -1.06
N LEU A 79 -5.74 -9.85 -1.49
CA LEU A 79 -5.24 -9.29 -2.75
C LEU A 79 -3.71 -9.21 -2.79
N LEU A 80 -3.08 -8.80 -1.68
CA LEU A 80 -1.63 -8.74 -1.59
C LEU A 80 -1.00 -10.13 -1.76
N VAL A 81 -1.58 -11.16 -1.11
CA VAL A 81 -1.16 -12.55 -1.31
C VAL A 81 -1.35 -12.97 -2.77
N LEU A 82 -2.47 -12.61 -3.40
CA LEU A 82 -2.72 -12.89 -4.82
C LEU A 82 -1.66 -12.25 -5.74
N PHE A 83 -1.28 -11.01 -5.48
CA PHE A 83 -0.24 -10.31 -6.24
C PHE A 83 1.16 -10.89 -6.04
N ILE A 84 1.44 -11.47 -4.87
CA ILE A 84 2.69 -12.21 -4.63
C ILE A 84 2.74 -13.49 -5.46
N PHE A 85 1.62 -14.23 -5.56
CA PHE A 85 1.57 -15.49 -6.32
C PHE A 85 1.48 -15.27 -7.84
N ILE A 86 0.87 -14.16 -8.28
CA ILE A 86 0.67 -13.83 -9.69
C ILE A 86 1.24 -12.42 -9.95
N PRO A 87 2.58 -12.28 -10.08
CA PRO A 87 3.18 -10.99 -10.41
C PRO A 87 2.70 -10.49 -11.78
N GLU A 88 2.31 -11.39 -12.68
CA GLU A 88 1.72 -11.10 -14.00
C GLU A 88 0.50 -10.18 -13.94
N LEU A 89 -0.31 -10.20 -12.88
CA LEU A 89 -1.47 -9.31 -12.72
C LEU A 89 -1.06 -7.83 -12.68
N ILE A 90 0.17 -7.54 -12.25
CA ILE A 90 0.73 -6.18 -12.17
C ILE A 90 1.42 -5.80 -13.49
N ILE A 91 2.20 -6.71 -14.07
CA ILE A 91 3.02 -6.47 -15.27
C ILE A 91 2.22 -6.54 -16.58
N THR A 92 1.13 -7.32 -16.64
CA THR A 92 0.32 -7.51 -17.85
C THR A 92 -0.46 -6.26 -18.26
N PRO A 93 -1.22 -5.56 -17.39
CA PRO A 93 -1.88 -4.31 -17.77
C PRO A 93 -0.87 -3.19 -18.06
N LEU A 94 0.31 -3.23 -17.42
CA LEU A 94 1.38 -2.27 -17.68
C LEU A 94 1.97 -2.40 -19.09
N LYS A 95 2.17 -3.64 -19.59
CA LYS A 95 2.53 -3.91 -20.98
C LYS A 95 1.48 -3.47 -22.00
N TRP A 96 0.25 -3.21 -21.57
CA TRP A 96 -0.85 -2.76 -22.44
C TRP A 96 -0.95 -1.23 -22.53
N ILE A 97 -0.37 -0.52 -21.55
CA ILE A 97 -0.38 0.95 -21.45
C ILE A 97 0.89 1.58 -22.07
N ASN A 98 1.94 0.80 -22.32
CA ASN A 98 3.21 1.24 -22.90
C ASN A 98 3.46 0.62 -24.28
#